data_AF-A0A7S3S0F0-F1
#
_entry.id   AF-A0A7S3S0F0-F1
#
_cell.length_a   1.000
_cell.length_b   1.000
_cell.length_c   1.000
_cell.angle_alpha   90.00
_cell.angle_beta   90.00
_cell.angle_gamma   90.00
#
_symmetry.space_group_name_H-M   'P 1'
#
loop_
_entity.id
_entity.type
_entity.pdbx_description
1 polymer ?
#
loop_
_entity_poly.entity_id
_entity_poly.type
_entity_poly.pdbx_seq_one_letter_code
_entity_poly.pdbx_strand_id
1 'polypeptide(L)'
;CDVPCSGDGTLRKAPDLWRRWTEKLAWGVHRLQLMILLRGLELLVPGGILVYSTCSMNPIEDEAVVAAALSRWNSHSTAKEATFAPGCHRKPRVELLPTDDQLP
;
A
#
# COMPACT_ATOMS: atom_id res chain seq x y z
N CYS A 1 -6.46 3.64 4.05
CA CYS A 1 -5.75 2.93 5.12
C CYS A 1 -4.41 3.62 5.28
N ASP A 2 -4.28 4.38 6.36
CA ASP A 2 -3.02 5.00 6.75
C ASP A 2 -2.25 3.99 7.61
N VAL A 3 -1.08 3.57 7.14
CA VAL A 3 -0.33 2.48 7.77
C VAL A 3 0.92 2.98 8.49
N PRO A 4 1.34 2.33 9.59
CA PRO A 4 2.60 2.65 10.25
C PRO A 4 3.76 2.57 9.25
N CYS A 5 4.58 3.61 9.19
CA CYS A 5 5.64 3.79 8.21
C CYS A 5 6.93 4.29 8.87
N SER A 6 8.07 4.18 8.19
CA SER A 6 9.37 4.68 8.68
C SER A 6 9.45 6.21 8.75
N GLY A 7 8.60 6.89 7.99
CA GLY A 7 8.33 8.33 8.12
C GLY A 7 9.29 9.25 7.38
N ASP A 8 10.17 8.75 6.51
CA ASP A 8 11.16 9.55 5.77
C ASP A 8 10.55 10.66 4.88
N GLY A 9 9.26 10.57 4.54
CA GLY A 9 8.53 11.68 3.91
C GLY A 9 8.27 12.88 4.83
N THR A 10 8.55 12.76 6.13
CA THR A 10 8.22 13.77 7.15
C THR A 10 9.41 14.62 7.62
N LEU A 11 10.58 14.51 6.99
CA LEU A 11 11.83 15.18 7.41
C LEU A 11 11.68 16.69 7.70
N ARG A 12 10.86 17.41 6.94
CA ARG A 12 10.57 18.84 7.20
C ARG A 12 9.89 19.08 8.56
N LYS A 13 8.99 18.18 8.96
CA LYS A 13 8.21 18.27 10.20
C LYS A 13 8.93 17.59 11.38
N ALA A 14 9.79 16.61 11.10
CA ALA A 14 10.53 15.82 12.08
C ALA A 14 12.02 15.72 11.68
N PRO A 15 12.82 16.78 11.82
CA PRO A 15 14.22 16.81 11.35
C PRO A 15 15.11 15.78 12.05
N ASP A 16 14.82 15.44 13.31
CA ASP A 16 15.55 14.42 14.07
C ASP A 16 15.40 13.01 13.50
N LEU A 17 14.43 12.79 12.61
CA LEU A 17 14.26 11.51 11.93
C LEU A 17 15.43 11.22 11.00
N TRP A 18 16.03 12.24 10.36
CA TRP A 18 17.17 12.05 9.45
C TRP A 18 18.34 11.29 10.09
N ARG A 19 18.60 11.59 11.37
CA ARG A 19 19.71 10.97 12.12
C ARG A 19 19.43 9.55 12.59
N ARG A 20 18.15 9.20 12.72
CA ARG A 20 17.70 7.91 13.27
C ARG A 20 17.19 6.97 12.18
N TRP A 21 16.84 7.50 11.02
CA TRP A 21 16.31 6.74 9.93
C TRP A 21 17.37 5.79 9.37
N THR A 22 16.97 4.54 9.17
CA THR A 22 17.79 3.50 8.53
C THR A 22 16.88 2.63 7.69
N GLU A 23 17.44 1.98 6.68
CA GLU A 23 16.78 0.99 5.84
C GLU A 23 16.15 -0.14 6.67
N LYS A 24 16.75 -0.48 7.81
CA LYS A 24 16.23 -1.48 8.75
C LYS A 24 14.86 -1.12 9.31
N LEU A 25 14.56 0.16 9.49
CA LEU A 25 13.24 0.60 9.93
C LEU A 25 12.18 0.30 8.86
N ALA A 26 12.46 0.61 7.60
CA ALA A 26 11.56 0.32 6.48
C ALA A 26 11.34 -1.20 6.32
N TRP A 27 12.41 -2.00 6.37
CA TRP A 27 12.32 -3.46 6.36
C TRP A 27 11.51 -4.02 7.53
N GLY A 28 11.67 -3.45 8.73
CA GLY A 28 10.96 -3.88 9.94
C GLY A 28 9.45 -3.71 9.86
N VAL A 29 8.96 -2.69 9.14
CA VAL A 29 7.53 -2.41 9.00
C VAL A 29 6.90 -2.98 7.74
N HIS A 30 7.69 -3.34 6.73
CA HIS A 30 7.20 -3.87 5.43
C HIS A 30 6.21 -5.03 5.60
N ARG A 31 6.55 -6.04 6.42
CA ARG A 31 5.68 -7.19 6.65
C ARG A 31 4.36 -6.79 7.30
N LEU A 32 4.39 -5.84 8.24
CA LEU A 32 3.19 -5.35 8.91
C LEU A 32 2.27 -4.62 7.93
N GLN A 33 2.83 -3.72 7.11
CA GLN A 33 2.11 -2.98 6.08
C GLN A 33 1.41 -3.93 5.09
N LEU A 34 2.11 -4.98 4.66
CA LEU A 34 1.57 -6.02 3.79
C LEU A 34 0.39 -6.76 4.43
N MET A 35 0.51 -7.14 5.71
CA MET A 35 -0.59 -7.82 6.42
C MET A 35 -1.81 -6.91 6.60
N ILE A 36 -1.61 -5.63 6.89
CA ILE A 36 -2.70 -4.65 7.01
C ILE A 36 -3.41 -4.49 5.65
N LEU A 37 -2.65 -4.37 4.56
CA LEU A 37 -3.20 -4.21 3.22
C LEU A 37 -4.00 -5.45 2.80
N LEU A 38 -3.46 -6.65 3.01
CA LEU A 38 -4.17 -7.91 2.72
C LEU A 38 -5.45 -8.04 3.54
N ARG A 39 -5.40 -7.71 4.83
CA ARG A 39 -6.60 -7.74 5.67
C ARG A 39 -7.64 -6.71 5.23
N GLY A 40 -7.20 -5.54 4.78
CA GLY A 40 -8.08 -4.52 4.20
C GLY A 40 -8.79 -5.03 2.94
N LEU A 41 -8.10 -5.82 2.11
CA LEU A 41 -8.68 -6.44 0.91
C LEU A 41 -9.74 -7.49 1.25
N GLU A 42 -9.48 -8.34 2.25
CA GLU A 42 -10.45 -9.34 2.72
C GLU A 42 -11.74 -8.75 3.29
N LEU A 43 -11.67 -7.51 3.82
CA LEU A 43 -12.79 -6.81 4.42
C LEU A 43 -13.54 -5.91 3.43
N LEU A 44 -13.05 -5.81 2.19
CA LEU A 44 -13.62 -4.93 1.18
C LEU A 44 -14.89 -5.56 0.59
N VAL A 45 -15.96 -4.78 0.50
CA VAL A 45 -17.17 -5.20 -0.23
C VAL A 45 -16.92 -5.19 -1.74
N PRO A 46 -17.64 -6.01 -2.54
CA PRO A 46 -17.59 -5.91 -4.00
C PRO A 46 -17.86 -4.48 -4.48
N GLY A 47 -17.08 -4.00 -5.46
CA GLY A 47 -17.12 -2.61 -5.92
C GLY A 47 -16.58 -1.56 -4.92
N GLY A 48 -16.09 -1.98 -3.76
CA GLY A 48 -15.48 -1.10 -2.76
C GLY A 48 -14.11 -0.58 -3.19
N ILE A 49 -13.70 0.57 -2.66
CA ILE A 49 -12.39 1.18 -2.92
C ILE A 49 -11.53 1.11 -1.65
N LEU A 50 -10.35 0.48 -1.76
CA LEU A 50 -9.33 0.49 -0.73
C LEU A 50 -8.18 1.42 -1.13
N VAL A 51 -7.93 2.45 -0.34
CA VAL A 51 -6.77 3.34 -0.51
C VAL A 51 -5.66 2.92 0.43
N TYR A 52 -4.45 2.70 -0.08
CA TYR A 52 -3.24 2.54 0.72
C TYR A 52 -2.45 3.86 0.76
N SER A 53 -2.03 4.30 1.94
CA SER A 53 -1.23 5.52 2.09
C SER A 53 -0.17 5.36 3.18
N THR A 54 1.00 5.93 2.92
CA THR A 54 2.11 6.02 3.86
C THR A 54 2.59 7.47 3.97
N CYS A 55 3.33 7.73 5.04
CA CYS A 55 4.16 8.92 5.25
C CYS A 55 5.62 8.73 4.77
N SER A 56 5.90 7.66 4.03
CA SER A 56 7.24 7.24 3.61
C SER A 56 7.56 7.76 2.22
N MET A 57 8.82 7.75 1.78
CA MET A 57 9.24 7.86 0.37
C MET A 57 10.03 6.65 -0.11
N ASN A 58 10.10 5.60 0.70
CA ASN A 58 10.88 4.41 0.42
C ASN A 58 10.06 3.41 -0.42
N PRO A 59 10.58 2.93 -1.56
CA PRO A 59 9.88 1.94 -2.38
C PRO A 59 9.63 0.60 -1.70
N ILE A 60 10.39 0.28 -0.64
CA ILE A 60 10.15 -0.90 0.20
C ILE A 60 8.79 -0.80 0.90
N GLU A 61 8.36 0.39 1.29
CA GLU A 61 7.10 0.60 2.03
C GLU A 61 5.93 0.96 1.10
N ASP A 62 6.23 1.44 -0.10
CA ASP A 62 5.26 1.87 -1.09
C ASP A 62 5.07 0.77 -2.16
N GLU A 63 5.80 0.84 -3.28
CA GLU A 63 5.59 -0.03 -4.45
C GLU A 63 5.75 -1.52 -4.13
N ALA A 64 6.71 -1.89 -3.28
CA ALA A 64 6.95 -3.30 -2.95
C ALA A 64 5.80 -3.92 -2.15
N VAL A 65 5.19 -3.18 -1.21
CA VAL A 65 4.04 -3.66 -0.43
C VAL A 65 2.85 -3.90 -1.33
N VAL A 66 2.57 -2.93 -2.22
CA VAL A 66 1.48 -3.02 -3.19
C VAL A 66 1.69 -4.21 -4.12
N ALA A 67 2.87 -4.33 -4.72
CA ALA A 67 3.17 -5.41 -5.65
C ALA A 67 3.04 -6.79 -4.98
N ALA A 68 3.52 -6.93 -3.75
CA ALA A 68 3.40 -8.16 -2.97
C ALA A 68 1.95 -8.47 -2.60
N ALA A 69 1.15 -7.45 -2.22
CA ALA A 69 -0.26 -7.63 -1.91
C ALA A 69 -1.04 -8.07 -3.13
N LEU A 70 -0.83 -7.42 -4.28
CA LEU A 70 -1.45 -7.76 -5.55
C LEU A 70 -1.09 -9.17 -6.03
N SER A 71 0.18 -9.55 -5.97
CA SER A 71 0.62 -10.89 -6.35
C SER A 71 -0.05 -11.97 -5.50
N ARG A 72 -0.21 -11.74 -4.20
CA ARG A 72 -0.93 -12.66 -3.31
C ARG A 72 -2.42 -12.66 -3.57
N TRP A 73 -3.03 -11.49 -3.73
CA TRP A 73 -4.46 -11.35 -3.97
C TRP A 73 -4.92 -11.98 -5.30
N ASN A 74 -4.14 -11.81 -6.37
CA ASN A 74 -4.39 -12.41 -7.67
C ASN A 74 -4.26 -13.94 -7.66
N SER A 75 -3.55 -14.50 -6.66
CA SER A 75 -3.51 -15.96 -6.44
C SER A 75 -4.79 -16.47 -5.77
N HIS A 76 -5.55 -15.59 -5.11
CA HIS A 76 -6.79 -15.90 -4.40
C HIS A 76 -8.06 -15.51 -5.18
N SER A 77 -7.98 -14.57 -6.12
CA SER A 77 -9.13 -14.10 -6.90
C SER A 77 -8.72 -13.84 -8.35
N THR A 78 -9.59 -14.15 -9.30
CA THR A 78 -9.45 -13.83 -10.74
C THR A 78 -9.60 -12.33 -11.03
N ALA A 79 -9.33 -11.45 -10.07
CA ALA A 79 -9.46 -10.01 -10.23
C ALA A 79 -8.19 -9.46 -10.90
N LYS A 80 -8.36 -8.85 -12.07
CA LYS A 80 -7.30 -8.19 -12.82
C LYS A 80 -7.66 -6.72 -12.97
N GLU A 81 -7.33 -5.89 -12.00
CA GLU A 81 -6.77 -4.55 -12.27
C GLU A 81 -6.42 -3.78 -11.00
N ALA A 82 -5.22 -3.20 -11.03
CA ALA A 82 -4.76 -2.18 -10.09
C ALA A 82 -4.68 -0.88 -10.87
N THR A 83 -5.67 -0.02 -10.72
CA THR A 83 -5.70 1.25 -11.44
C THR A 83 -4.95 2.28 -10.62
N PHE A 84 -3.95 2.91 -11.23
CA PHE A 84 -3.31 4.08 -10.65
C PHE A 84 -4.29 5.24 -10.73
N ALA A 85 -4.64 5.85 -9.60
CA ALA A 85 -5.61 6.95 -9.59
C ALA A 85 -5.12 8.12 -10.50
N PRO A 86 -5.92 8.56 -11.48
CA PRO A 86 -5.51 9.60 -12.41
C PRO A 86 -5.41 10.96 -11.69
N GLY A 87 -4.29 11.67 -11.89
CA GLY A 87 -4.12 13.07 -11.46
C GLY A 87 -3.05 13.36 -10.40
N CYS A 88 -2.35 12.35 -9.86
CA CYS A 88 -1.30 12.60 -8.87
C CYS A 88 0.09 12.66 -9.53
N HIS A 89 0.65 13.86 -9.72
CA HIS A 89 1.97 14.05 -10.33
C HIS A 89 3.14 13.48 -9.49
N ARG A 90 2.89 12.98 -8.27
CA ARG A 90 3.85 12.23 -7.45
C ARG A 90 3.12 11.23 -6.55
N LYS A 91 3.36 9.92 -6.78
CA LYS A 91 3.18 8.73 -5.90
C LYS A 91 2.12 7.69 -6.31
N PRO A 92 2.38 6.38 -6.06
CA PRO A 92 1.44 5.30 -6.35
C PRO A 92 0.25 5.36 -5.39
N ARG A 93 -0.91 5.76 -5.93
CA ARG A 93 -2.21 5.50 -5.32
C ARG A 93 -2.81 4.33 -6.07
N VAL A 94 -2.98 3.22 -5.38
CA VAL A 94 -3.48 1.97 -5.96
C VAL A 94 -4.95 1.90 -5.63
N GLU A 95 -5.78 1.97 -6.66
CA GLU A 95 -7.22 1.73 -6.60
C GLU A 95 -7.44 0.28 -7.05
N LEU A 96 -7.88 -0.55 -6.11
CA LEU A 96 -8.20 -1.95 -6.37
C LEU A 96 -9.70 -2.03 -6.61
N LEU A 97 -10.08 -2.21 -7.87
CA LEU A 97 -11.46 -2.41 -8.28
C LEU A 97 -11.71 -3.92 -8.37
N PRO A 98 -12.66 -4.47 -7.58
CA PRO A 98 -13.14 -5.81 -7.83
C PRO A 98 -13.85 -5.83 -9.19
N THR A 99 -13.37 -6.63 -10.14
CA THR A 99 -14.11 -6.87 -11.38
C THR A 99 -15.34 -7.71 -11.04
N ASP A 100 -16.52 -7.10 -11.18
CA ASP A 100 -17.81 -7.80 -11.23
C ASP A 100 -17.73 -8.87 -12.31
N ASP A 101 -17.60 -10.15 -11.94
CA ASP A 101 -17.82 -11.22 -12.91
C ASP A 101 -18.19 -12.59 -12.31
N GLN A 102 -18.76 -12.65 -11.10
CA GLN A 102 -19.48 -13.85 -10.63
C GLN A 102 -20.65 -13.47 -9.70
N LEU A 103 -21.82 -13.27 -10.29
CA LEU A 103 -23.10 -13.47 -9.60
C LEU A 103 -23.81 -14.67 -10.27
N PRO A 104 -24.31 -15.67 -9.52
CA PRO A 104 -25.25 -16.64 -10.04
C PRO A 104 -26.62 -16.02 -10.36
#